data_AF-A0A397VIA9-F1
#
_entry.id   AF-A0A397VIA9-F1
#
_cell.length_a   1.000
_cell.length_b   1.000
_cell.length_c   1.000
_cell.angle_alpha   90.00
_cell.angle_beta   90.00
_cell.angle_gamma   90.00
#
_symmetry.space_group_name_H-M   'P 1'
#
loop_
_entity.id
_entity.type
_entity.pdbx_description
1 polymer ?
#
loop_
_entity_poly.entity_id
_entity_poly.type
_entity_poly.pdbx_seq_one_letter_code
_entity_poly.pdbx_strand_id
1 'polypeptide(L)'
;MSIWVWVIFSGFDSDVYFCDKILADIMTSHAKVFGDLYVTMCILFIYNEDPMVDKYYSYIPYFIRFKQCIAVYLHSKDPKNTGREHLFNALKYCSAFPVISYWITPSTIFNLWIIAVAVNSIYSFYRDVAIDWKLSFFTPPGFKLCLGFEKSIAIILTFCFDLHVTRRWIWIFFKFESESAEINKDPYIPLHNTSS
;
A
#
# COMPACT_ATOMS: atom_id res chain seq x y z
N MET A 1 25.91 -9.23 11.95
CA MET A 1 25.06 -8.91 10.79
C MET A 1 24.15 -7.77 11.20
N SER A 2 24.18 -6.64 10.50
CA SER A 2 23.41 -5.44 10.86
C SER A 2 21.91 -5.77 10.85
N ILE A 3 21.13 -5.22 11.78
CA ILE A 3 19.69 -5.52 11.94
C ILE A 3 18.91 -5.34 10.62
N TRP A 4 19.33 -4.37 9.80
CA TRP A 4 18.81 -4.09 8.46
C TRP A 4 18.98 -5.23 7.45
N VAL A 5 20.15 -5.87 7.46
CA VAL A 5 20.44 -7.00 6.56
C VAL A 5 19.61 -8.21 6.99
N TRP A 6 19.40 -8.37 8.30
CA TRP A 6 18.59 -9.46 8.81
C TRP A 6 17.10 -9.27 8.45
N VAL A 7 16.52 -8.09 8.62
CA VAL A 7 15.11 -7.80 8.27
C VAL A 7 14.80 -7.98 6.78
N ILE A 8 15.74 -7.65 5.89
CA ILE A 8 15.54 -7.75 4.44
C ILE A 8 15.79 -9.19 3.94
N PHE A 9 16.87 -9.81 4.40
CA PHE A 9 17.35 -11.10 3.87
C PHE A 9 16.94 -12.31 4.71
N SER A 10 16.24 -12.15 5.83
CA SER A 10 15.74 -13.29 6.60
C SER A 10 14.70 -14.10 5.81
N GLY A 11 14.74 -15.42 5.94
CA GLY A 11 13.77 -16.33 5.31
C GLY A 11 12.41 -16.31 6.01
N PHE A 12 11.47 -17.14 5.54
CA PHE A 12 10.17 -17.32 6.22
C PHE A 12 10.27 -18.04 7.58
N ASP A 13 11.46 -18.56 7.89
CA ASP A 13 11.78 -19.34 9.09
C ASP A 13 12.44 -18.50 10.21
N SER A 14 12.48 -17.18 10.05
CA SER A 14 13.10 -16.29 11.03
C SER A 14 12.11 -15.78 12.07
N ASP A 15 12.56 -15.68 13.32
CA ASP A 15 11.84 -14.99 14.37
C ASP A 15 11.58 -13.52 14.00
N VAL A 16 10.37 -13.03 14.27
CA VAL A 16 10.00 -11.63 14.02
C VAL A 16 9.96 -10.89 15.35
N TYR A 17 10.94 -10.02 15.58
CA TYR A 17 10.98 -9.21 16.79
C TYR A 17 10.01 -8.03 16.72
N PHE A 18 9.57 -7.57 17.89
CA PHE A 18 8.67 -6.42 18.01
C PHE A 18 9.24 -5.14 17.38
N CYS A 19 10.55 -4.91 17.55
CA CYS A 19 11.24 -3.75 16.95
C CYS A 19 11.21 -3.82 15.41
N ASP A 20 11.45 -4.99 14.83
CA ASP A 20 11.44 -5.20 13.37
C ASP A 20 10.04 -4.98 12.80
N LYS A 21 9.01 -5.35 13.58
CA LYS A 21 7.64 -5.00 13.28
C LYS A 21 7.52 -3.47 13.25
N ILE A 22 7.69 -2.74 14.36
CA ILE A 22 7.52 -1.26 14.39
C ILE A 22 8.25 -0.58 13.24
N LEU A 23 9.52 -0.93 13.04
CA LEU A 23 10.34 -0.38 11.98
C LEU A 23 9.69 -0.56 10.60
N ALA A 24 9.21 -1.76 10.30
CA ALA A 24 8.55 -2.04 9.03
C ALA A 24 7.19 -1.30 8.87
N ASP A 25 6.47 -0.96 9.96
CA ASP A 25 5.26 -0.10 9.86
C ASP A 25 5.63 1.34 9.54
N ILE A 26 6.70 1.86 10.16
CA ILE A 26 7.23 3.19 9.86
C ILE A 26 7.67 3.25 8.39
N MET A 27 8.37 2.22 7.91
CA MET A 27 8.79 2.16 6.51
C MET A 27 7.60 2.06 5.56
N THR A 28 6.55 1.30 5.91
CA THR A 28 5.35 1.17 5.06
C THR A 28 4.54 2.46 5.01
N SER A 29 4.44 3.20 6.11
CA SER A 29 3.74 4.50 6.15
C SER A 29 4.47 5.60 5.39
N HIS A 30 5.81 5.53 5.34
CA HIS A 30 6.67 6.55 4.70
C HIS A 30 7.26 6.10 3.35
N ALA A 31 6.80 4.97 2.79
CA ALA A 31 7.39 4.36 1.59
C ALA A 31 7.53 5.35 0.42
N LYS A 32 6.48 6.13 0.13
CA LYS A 32 6.51 7.16 -0.92
C LYS A 32 7.45 8.32 -0.59
N VAL A 33 7.48 8.76 0.68
CA VAL A 33 8.35 9.86 1.13
C VAL A 33 9.82 9.48 0.95
N PHE A 34 10.18 8.24 1.27
CA PHE A 34 11.54 7.74 1.07
C PHE A 34 11.92 7.59 -0.40
N GLY A 35 10.99 7.18 -1.27
CA GLY A 35 11.21 7.17 -2.72
C GLY A 35 11.46 8.57 -3.28
N ASP A 36 10.56 9.51 -2.99
CA ASP A 36 10.68 10.90 -3.45
C ASP A 36 11.97 11.58 -2.92
N LEU A 37 12.37 11.29 -1.68
CA LEU A 37 13.63 11.76 -1.09
C LEU A 37 14.84 11.16 -1.82
N TYR A 38 14.82 9.86 -2.15
CA TYR A 38 15.88 9.19 -2.89
C TYR A 38 16.06 9.85 -4.26
N VAL A 39 14.98 10.01 -5.03
CA VAL A 39 15.01 10.68 -6.34
C VAL A 39 15.54 12.09 -6.24
N THR A 40 15.08 12.85 -5.24
CA THR A 40 15.55 14.23 -5.01
C THR A 40 17.06 14.26 -4.73
N MET A 41 17.57 13.33 -3.92
CA MET A 41 19.00 13.22 -3.64
C MET A 41 19.79 12.80 -4.88
N CYS A 42 19.26 11.90 -5.71
CA CYS A 42 19.86 11.55 -6.98
C CYS A 42 19.95 12.79 -7.88
N ILE A 43 18.85 13.49 -8.14
CA ILE A 43 18.85 14.71 -8.98
C ILE A 43 19.85 15.76 -8.48
N LEU A 44 19.98 15.93 -7.15
CA LEU A 44 20.86 16.94 -6.56
C LEU A 44 22.34 16.53 -6.50
N PHE A 45 22.65 15.24 -6.35
CA PHE A 45 24.01 14.78 -6.03
C PHE A 45 24.57 13.69 -6.97
N ILE A 46 23.75 12.94 -7.71
CA ILE A 46 24.14 11.79 -8.53
C ILE A 46 23.54 11.90 -9.94
N TYR A 47 24.39 12.03 -10.96
CA TYR A 47 23.95 12.17 -12.35
C TYR A 47 23.26 10.90 -12.88
N ASN A 48 22.02 11.03 -13.36
CA ASN A 48 21.21 10.04 -14.10
C ASN A 48 21.12 8.62 -13.49
N GLU A 49 20.38 8.49 -12.39
CA GLU A 49 19.84 7.18 -11.97
C GLU A 49 18.59 6.81 -12.79
N ASP A 50 18.42 5.51 -13.05
CA ASP A 50 17.24 5.00 -13.74
C ASP A 50 15.97 5.28 -12.91
N PRO A 51 14.93 5.91 -13.47
CA PRO A 51 13.66 6.13 -12.78
C PRO A 51 12.99 4.84 -12.27
N MET A 52 13.46 3.64 -12.65
CA MET A 52 13.03 2.38 -12.03
C MET A 52 13.49 2.18 -10.59
N VAL A 53 14.61 2.77 -10.15
CA VAL A 53 15.17 2.51 -8.80
C VAL A 53 14.25 3.03 -7.69
N ASP A 54 13.68 4.23 -7.88
CA ASP A 54 12.65 4.83 -7.00
C ASP A 54 11.50 3.85 -6.69
N LYS A 55 11.09 3.12 -7.73
CA LYS A 55 9.90 2.28 -7.71
C LYS A 55 10.08 1.07 -6.79
N TYR A 56 11.30 0.56 -6.64
CA TYR A 56 11.62 -0.53 -5.72
C TYR A 56 11.54 -0.11 -4.25
N TYR A 57 11.88 1.15 -3.92
CA TYR A 57 11.77 1.66 -2.54
C TYR A 57 10.32 1.68 -2.03
N SER A 58 9.36 1.90 -2.94
CA SER A 58 7.95 1.77 -2.61
C SER A 58 7.51 0.32 -2.39
N TYR A 59 8.17 -0.67 -2.99
CA TYR A 59 7.83 -2.11 -2.87
C TYR A 59 8.41 -2.80 -1.64
N ILE A 60 9.68 -2.50 -1.35
CA ILE A 60 10.46 -3.13 -0.29
C ILE A 60 9.70 -3.18 1.06
N PRO A 61 9.12 -2.08 1.59
CA PRO A 61 8.48 -2.12 2.90
C PRO A 61 7.24 -3.02 2.94
N TYR A 62 6.42 -3.00 1.88
CA TYR A 62 5.24 -3.87 1.77
C TYR A 62 5.65 -5.34 1.68
N PHE A 63 6.75 -5.65 0.98
CA PHE A 63 7.27 -7.00 0.86
C PHE A 63 7.84 -7.53 2.19
N ILE A 64 8.59 -6.71 2.93
CA ILE A 64 9.09 -7.05 4.27
C ILE A 64 7.90 -7.38 5.18
N ARG A 65 6.87 -6.53 5.20
CA ARG A 65 5.68 -6.77 6.03
C ARG A 65 4.91 -8.01 5.64
N PHE A 66 4.72 -8.25 4.34
CA PHE A 66 4.12 -9.47 3.86
C PHE A 66 4.88 -10.70 4.36
N LYS A 67 6.21 -10.73 4.21
CA LYS A 67 7.06 -11.83 4.69
C LYS A 67 6.94 -12.05 6.19
N GLN A 68 7.04 -10.98 6.99
CA GLN A 68 6.92 -11.06 8.44
C GLN A 68 5.56 -11.62 8.87
N CYS A 69 4.48 -11.21 8.23
CA CYS A 69 3.14 -11.70 8.54
C CYS A 69 2.99 -13.19 8.20
N ILE A 70 3.55 -13.65 7.08
CA ILE A 70 3.56 -15.07 6.71
C ILE A 70 4.44 -15.88 7.66
N ALA A 71 5.64 -15.41 8.00
CA ALA A 71 6.53 -16.09 8.93
C ALA A 71 5.85 -16.34 10.29
N VAL A 72 5.21 -15.31 10.86
CA VAL A 72 4.48 -15.44 12.14
C VAL A 72 3.24 -16.33 12.00
N TYR A 73 2.55 -16.30 10.86
CA TYR A 73 1.44 -17.22 10.60
C TYR A 73 1.90 -18.69 10.62
N LEU A 74 3.00 -19.00 9.94
CA LEU A 74 3.57 -20.34 9.86
C LEU A 74 4.05 -20.85 11.23
N HIS A 75 4.57 -19.96 12.08
CA HIS A 75 5.06 -20.28 13.42
C HIS A 75 3.97 -20.17 14.52
N SER A 76 2.73 -19.86 14.15
CA SER A 76 1.66 -19.66 15.12
C SER A 76 1.22 -20.98 15.75
N LYS A 77 1.27 -21.05 17.08
CA LYS A 77 0.74 -22.19 17.85
C LYS A 77 -0.79 -22.21 17.90
N ASP A 78 -1.45 -21.07 17.67
CA ASP A 78 -2.90 -20.95 17.55
C ASP A 78 -3.27 -20.43 16.15
N PRO A 79 -3.36 -21.32 15.15
CA PRO A 79 -3.63 -20.94 13.77
C PRO A 79 -5.05 -20.39 13.58
N LYS A 80 -5.99 -20.69 14.49
CA LYS A 80 -7.40 -20.31 14.33
C LYS A 80 -7.67 -18.88 14.78
N ASN A 81 -6.97 -18.37 15.79
CA ASN A 81 -7.13 -16.98 16.23
C ASN A 81 -5.96 -16.14 15.76
N THR A 82 -4.82 -16.24 16.45
CA THR A 82 -3.63 -15.42 16.19
C THR A 82 -3.11 -15.63 14.77
N GLY A 83 -3.07 -16.88 14.29
CA GLY A 83 -2.65 -17.16 12.92
C GLY A 83 -3.52 -16.46 11.87
N ARG A 84 -4.84 -16.52 11.98
CA ARG A 84 -5.75 -15.85 11.04
C ARG A 84 -5.55 -14.33 11.02
N GLU A 85 -5.30 -13.70 12.17
CA GLU A 85 -5.02 -12.27 12.22
C GLU A 85 -3.76 -11.89 11.42
N HIS A 86 -2.70 -12.69 11.54
CA HIS A 86 -1.47 -12.51 10.76
C HIS A 86 -1.67 -12.82 9.27
N LEU A 87 -2.46 -13.82 8.92
CA LEU A 87 -2.81 -14.10 7.53
C LEU A 87 -3.58 -12.95 6.88
N PHE A 88 -4.57 -12.38 7.59
CA PHE A 88 -5.27 -11.18 7.11
C PHE A 88 -4.33 -9.97 6.99
N ASN A 89 -3.36 -9.82 7.90
CA ASN A 89 -2.32 -8.81 7.73
C ASN A 89 -1.49 -9.05 6.47
N ALA A 90 -1.08 -10.30 6.22
CA ALA A 90 -0.36 -10.64 4.99
C ALA A 90 -1.19 -10.31 3.74
N LEU A 91 -2.49 -10.63 3.73
CA LEU A 91 -3.41 -10.30 2.64
C LEU A 91 -3.54 -8.78 2.43
N LYS A 92 -3.50 -7.97 3.50
CA LYS A 92 -3.48 -6.50 3.41
C LYS A 92 -2.29 -6.00 2.61
N TYR A 93 -1.10 -6.50 2.91
CA TYR A 93 0.12 -6.07 2.23
C TYR A 93 0.23 -6.67 0.83
N CYS A 94 -0.30 -7.87 0.62
CA CYS A 94 -0.34 -8.52 -0.69
C CYS A 94 -1.25 -7.78 -1.68
N SER A 95 -2.43 -7.31 -1.23
CA SER A 95 -3.36 -6.55 -2.08
C SER A 95 -2.81 -5.18 -2.50
N ALA A 96 -1.78 -4.67 -1.81
CA ALA A 96 -1.08 -3.46 -2.22
C ALA A 96 -0.13 -3.69 -3.41
N PHE A 97 0.38 -4.90 -3.64
CA PHE A 97 1.36 -5.13 -4.72
C PHE A 97 0.84 -4.73 -6.11
N PRO A 98 -0.36 -5.14 -6.56
CA PRO A 98 -0.85 -4.73 -7.88
C PRO A 98 -1.01 -3.21 -8.01
N VAL A 99 -1.37 -2.53 -6.91
CA VAL A 99 -1.50 -1.07 -6.86
C VAL A 99 -0.15 -0.39 -7.06
N ILE A 100 0.89 -0.91 -6.39
CA ILE A 100 2.24 -0.33 -6.47
C ILE A 100 2.84 -0.61 -7.86
N SER A 101 2.56 -1.74 -8.53
CA SER A 101 3.06 -2.06 -9.91
C SER A 101 2.47 -1.21 -11.04
N TYR A 102 1.86 -0.06 -10.76
CA TYR A 102 1.19 0.76 -11.77
C TYR A 102 2.08 1.08 -12.99
N TRP A 103 3.40 1.14 -12.81
CA TRP A 103 4.35 1.44 -13.88
C TRP A 103 4.64 0.29 -14.85
N ILE A 104 4.35 -0.95 -14.45
CA ILE A 104 4.54 -2.15 -15.28
C ILE A 104 3.30 -2.38 -16.13
N THR A 105 2.14 -1.95 -15.63
CA THR A 105 0.82 -2.19 -16.18
C THR A 105 0.67 -1.50 -17.55
N PRO A 106 0.56 -2.25 -18.66
CA PRO A 106 0.22 -1.66 -19.95
C PRO A 106 -1.17 -1.03 -19.91
N SER A 107 -1.45 -0.08 -20.80
CA SER A 107 -2.74 0.62 -20.89
C SER A 107 -3.95 -0.33 -20.98
N THR A 108 -3.74 -1.54 -21.51
CA THR A 108 -4.76 -2.60 -21.62
C THR A 108 -5.19 -3.20 -20.27
N ILE A 109 -4.35 -3.09 -19.24
CA ILE A 109 -4.58 -3.62 -17.88
C ILE A 109 -4.97 -2.49 -16.90
N PHE A 110 -5.09 -1.25 -17.38
CA PHE A 110 -5.47 -0.09 -16.55
C PHE A 110 -6.78 -0.31 -15.77
N ASN A 111 -7.80 -0.89 -16.40
CA ASN A 111 -9.07 -1.20 -15.73
C ASN A 111 -8.90 -2.20 -14.57
N LEU A 112 -8.04 -3.21 -14.74
CA LEU A 112 -7.73 -4.18 -13.69
C LEU A 112 -6.92 -3.53 -12.55
N TRP A 113 -6.05 -2.60 -12.88
CA TRP A 113 -5.32 -1.83 -11.88
C TRP A 113 -6.26 -0.94 -11.06
N ILE A 114 -7.24 -0.25 -11.68
CA ILE A 114 -8.26 0.51 -10.95
C ILE A 114 -9.07 -0.39 -10.01
N ILE A 115 -9.45 -1.59 -10.46
CA ILE A 115 -10.10 -2.59 -9.59
C ILE A 115 -9.19 -2.97 -8.43
N ALA A 116 -7.90 -3.18 -8.67
CA ALA A 116 -6.95 -3.47 -7.60
C ALA A 116 -6.81 -2.31 -6.60
N VAL A 117 -6.80 -1.05 -7.07
CA VAL A 117 -6.82 0.14 -6.20
C VAL A 117 -8.07 0.13 -5.33
N ALA A 118 -9.24 -0.14 -5.91
CA ALA A 118 -10.50 -0.21 -5.19
C ALA A 118 -10.49 -1.33 -4.13
N VAL A 119 -10.11 -2.56 -4.52
CA VAL A 119 -10.03 -3.72 -3.62
C VAL A 119 -9.04 -3.46 -2.48
N ASN A 120 -7.84 -2.97 -2.77
CA ASN A 120 -6.84 -2.65 -1.75
C ASN A 120 -7.35 -1.60 -0.75
N SER A 121 -8.01 -0.55 -1.25
CA SER A 121 -8.51 0.56 -0.42
C SER A 121 -9.67 0.11 0.46
N ILE A 122 -10.66 -0.60 -0.09
CA ILE A 122 -11.81 -1.15 0.65
C ILE A 122 -11.33 -2.15 1.70
N TYR A 123 -10.41 -3.04 1.35
CA TYR A 123 -9.89 -4.04 2.28
C TYR A 123 -9.13 -3.40 3.44
N SER A 124 -8.25 -2.44 3.14
CA SER A 124 -7.47 -1.73 4.16
C SER A 124 -8.39 -0.93 5.10
N PHE A 125 -9.39 -0.24 4.54
CA PHE A 125 -10.38 0.49 5.32
C PHE A 125 -11.21 -0.43 6.22
N TYR A 126 -11.72 -1.54 5.67
CA TYR A 126 -12.46 -2.53 6.44
C TYR A 126 -11.62 -3.06 7.61
N ARG A 127 -10.34 -3.38 7.37
CA ARG A 127 -9.44 -3.84 8.43
C ARG A 127 -9.28 -2.80 9.54
N ASP A 128 -8.98 -1.57 9.17
CA ASP A 128 -8.70 -0.52 10.14
C ASP A 128 -9.96 -0.24 11.01
N VAL A 129 -11.14 -0.14 10.39
CA VAL A 129 -12.40 0.17 11.10
C VAL A 129 -13.00 -1.03 11.84
N ALA A 130 -13.12 -2.19 11.19
CA ALA A 130 -13.86 -3.31 11.74
C ALA A 130 -13.01 -4.17 12.68
N ILE A 131 -11.71 -4.31 12.40
CA ILE A 131 -10.82 -5.21 13.14
C ILE A 131 -9.96 -4.43 14.14
N ASP A 132 -9.25 -3.40 13.68
CA ASP A 132 -8.28 -2.70 14.53
C ASP A 132 -8.97 -1.76 15.53
N TRP A 133 -10.04 -1.09 15.13
CA TRP A 133 -10.80 -0.21 16.04
C TRP A 133 -11.77 -0.95 16.96
N LYS A 134 -11.90 -2.28 16.83
CA LYS A 134 -12.75 -3.15 17.66
C LYS A 134 -14.10 -2.51 17.99
N LEU A 135 -14.73 -1.86 17.01
CA LEU A 135 -16.03 -1.22 17.21
C LEU A 135 -17.06 -2.33 17.38
N SER A 136 -17.37 -2.66 18.63
CA SER A 136 -18.36 -3.66 19.05
C SER A 136 -19.78 -3.20 18.70
N PHE A 137 -20.10 -3.06 17.41
CA PHE A 137 -21.44 -2.70 16.95
C PHE A 137 -22.49 -3.79 17.22
N PHE A 138 -22.07 -5.01 17.61
CA PHE A 138 -22.93 -6.20 17.77
C PHE A 138 -22.76 -6.96 19.09
N THR A 139 -22.53 -6.28 20.22
CA THR A 139 -22.74 -6.89 21.55
C THR A 139 -24.15 -6.56 22.07
N PRO A 140 -24.93 -7.54 22.57
CA PRO A 140 -26.31 -7.34 23.03
C PRO A 140 -26.41 -6.31 24.16
N PRO A 141 -27.60 -5.69 24.36
CA PRO A 141 -27.75 -4.48 25.14
C PRO A 141 -27.53 -4.72 26.64
N GLY A 142 -26.43 -4.20 27.17
CA GLY A 142 -26.15 -4.21 28.61
C GLY A 142 -25.27 -3.07 29.13
N PHE A 143 -24.81 -2.14 28.28
CA PHE A 143 -24.01 -1.01 28.74
C PHE A 143 -24.22 0.22 27.84
N LYS A 144 -25.13 1.11 28.25
CA LYS A 144 -25.22 2.47 27.72
C LYS A 144 -24.40 3.38 28.64
N LEU A 145 -23.54 4.22 28.05
CA LEU A 145 -23.35 5.66 28.35
C LEU A 145 -21.88 6.14 28.22
N CYS A 146 -21.40 6.32 26.98
CA CYS A 146 -20.54 7.47 26.59
C CYS A 146 -20.42 7.59 25.04
N LEU A 147 -21.48 7.27 24.29
CA LEU A 147 -21.46 7.10 22.83
C LEU A 147 -21.97 8.35 22.07
N GLY A 148 -21.45 9.53 22.41
CA GLY A 148 -21.82 10.80 21.75
C GLY A 148 -20.66 11.56 21.12
N PHE A 149 -19.49 11.57 21.77
CA PHE A 149 -18.33 12.37 21.35
C PHE A 149 -17.30 11.56 20.54
N GLU A 150 -17.15 10.26 20.81
CA GLU A 150 -16.22 9.39 20.08
C GLU A 150 -16.61 9.15 18.62
N LYS A 151 -17.91 9.18 18.30
CA LYS A 151 -18.38 9.02 16.92
C LYS A 151 -17.92 10.17 16.02
N SER A 152 -17.87 11.39 16.53
CA SER A 152 -17.38 12.56 15.79
C SER A 152 -15.87 12.47 15.54
N ILE A 153 -15.09 11.98 16.51
CA ILE A 153 -13.65 11.76 16.34
C ILE A 153 -13.38 10.63 15.34
N ALA A 154 -14.13 9.52 15.39
CA ALA A 154 -14.02 8.44 14.40
C ALA A 154 -14.38 8.91 12.98
N ILE A 155 -15.39 9.78 12.83
CA ILE A 155 -15.74 10.41 11.55
C ILE A 155 -14.63 11.35 11.07
N ILE A 156 -14.06 12.18 11.96
CA ILE A 156 -12.94 13.07 11.64
C ILE A 156 -11.69 12.27 11.26
N LEU A 157 -11.39 11.17 11.96
CA LEU A 157 -10.28 10.28 11.63
C LEU A 157 -10.53 9.50 10.34
N THR A 158 -11.78 9.15 10.03
CA THR A 158 -12.20 8.60 8.73
C THR A 158 -11.97 9.62 7.62
N PHE A 159 -12.31 10.90 7.84
CA PHE A 159 -12.03 12.00 6.91
C PHE A 159 -10.52 12.33 6.79
N CYS A 160 -9.73 12.17 7.85
CA CYS A 160 -8.28 12.31 7.80
C CYS A 160 -7.62 11.11 7.10
N PHE A 161 -8.20 9.92 7.18
CA PHE A 161 -7.82 8.77 6.37
C PHE A 161 -8.22 8.97 4.90
N ASP A 162 -9.36 9.63 4.67
CA ASP A 162 -9.73 10.18 3.37
C ASP A 162 -8.67 11.15 2.89
N LEU A 163 -7.92 11.92 3.69
CA LEU A 163 -6.79 12.72 3.16
C LEU A 163 -5.61 11.84 2.66
N HIS A 164 -5.37 10.67 3.26
CA HIS A 164 -4.34 9.73 2.79
C HIS A 164 -4.76 8.99 1.51
N VAL A 165 -6.04 8.61 1.45
CA VAL A 165 -6.69 8.02 0.27
C VAL A 165 -6.82 9.07 -0.83
N THR A 166 -7.29 10.27 -0.51
CA THR A 166 -7.38 11.45 -1.41
C THR A 166 -6.01 11.86 -1.92
N ARG A 167 -4.93 11.80 -1.13
CA ARG A 167 -3.56 11.99 -1.67
C ARG A 167 -3.21 10.94 -2.73
N ARG A 168 -3.65 9.69 -2.57
CA ARG A 168 -3.49 8.64 -3.61
C ARG A 168 -4.40 8.93 -4.81
N TRP A 169 -5.67 9.26 -4.62
CA TRP A 169 -6.61 9.55 -5.71
C TRP A 169 -6.33 10.86 -6.46
N ILE A 170 -5.82 11.90 -5.80
CA ILE A 170 -5.35 13.14 -6.42
C ILE A 170 -4.18 12.83 -7.35
N TRP A 171 -3.22 12.03 -6.91
CA TRP A 171 -2.12 11.62 -7.77
C TRP A 171 -2.61 10.75 -8.95
N ILE A 172 -3.55 9.82 -8.73
CA ILE A 172 -4.16 9.02 -9.80
C ILE A 172 -4.88 9.92 -10.81
N PHE A 173 -5.64 10.90 -10.34
CA PHE A 173 -6.34 11.87 -11.17
C PHE A 173 -5.37 12.67 -12.03
N PHE A 174 -4.33 13.27 -11.42
CA PHE A 174 -3.30 14.00 -12.16
C PHE A 174 -2.50 13.10 -13.11
N LYS A 175 -2.26 11.84 -12.74
CA LYS A 175 -1.57 10.87 -13.60
C LYS A 175 -2.42 10.54 -14.83
N PHE A 176 -3.70 10.25 -14.63
CA PHE A 176 -4.66 10.04 -15.73
C PHE A 176 -4.76 11.26 -16.64
N GLU A 177 -4.82 12.47 -16.07
CA GLU A 177 -4.85 13.72 -16.83
C GLU A 177 -3.55 13.93 -17.62
N SER A 178 -2.39 13.64 -17.04
CA SER A 178 -1.09 13.74 -17.73
C SER A 178 -0.98 12.78 -18.90
N GLU A 179 -1.42 11.53 -18.75
CA GLU A 179 -1.41 10.53 -19.82
C GLU A 179 -2.44 10.86 -20.92
N SER A 180 -3.61 11.36 -20.53
CA SER A 180 -4.63 11.84 -21.48
C SER A 180 -4.16 13.07 -22.25
N ALA A 181 -3.35 13.93 -21.63
CA ALA A 181 -2.76 15.10 -22.27
C ALA A 181 -1.62 14.74 -23.25
N GLU A 182 -0.86 13.67 -22.98
CA GLU A 182 0.14 13.13 -23.91
C GLU A 182 -0.52 12.45 -25.13
N ILE A 183 -1.57 11.64 -24.92
CA ILE A 183 -2.32 10.99 -26.01
C ILE A 183 -2.96 12.02 -26.96
N ASN A 184 -3.43 13.16 -26.44
CA ASN A 184 -3.98 14.24 -27.27
C ASN A 184 -2.92 15.09 -28.00
N LYS A 185 -1.62 14.93 -27.68
CA LYS A 185 -0.53 15.65 -28.34
C LYS A 185 0.02 14.94 -29.59
N ASP A 186 -0.38 13.70 -29.86
CA ASP A 186 -0.03 12.96 -31.09
C ASP A 186 -1.21 12.91 -32.08
N PRO A 187 -1.46 13.96 -32.89
CA PRO A 187 -2.43 13.91 -33.98
C PRO A 187 -1.91 13.23 -35.26
N TYR A 188 -0.67 12.73 -35.28
CA TYR A 188 -0.05 12.15 -36.48
C TYR A 188 0.22 10.65 -36.33
N ILE A 189 -0.82 9.85 -36.54
CA ILE A 189 -0.63 8.51 -37.12
C ILE A 189 -0.57 8.75 -38.63
N PRO A 190 0.58 8.62 -39.31
CA PRO A 190 0.59 8.61 -40.77
C PRO A 190 -0.16 7.34 -41.18
N LEU A 191 -1.31 7.52 -41.84
CA LEU A 191 -1.98 6.43 -42.55
C LEU A 191 -0.94 5.78 -43.46
N HIS A 192 -0.58 4.55 -43.11
CA HIS A 192 0.27 3.70 -43.93
C HIS A 192 -0.41 3.59 -45.30
N ASN A 193 0.24 4.13 -46.34
CA ASN A 193 -0.21 4.08 -47.71
C ASN A 193 -0.57 2.64 -48.09
N THR A 194 -1.85 2.34 -48.21
CA THR A 194 -2.35 1.21 -48.99
C THR A 194 -2.48 1.65 -50.44
N SER A 195 -1.50 1.24 -51.23
CA SER A 195 -1.64 0.72 -52.60
C SER A 195 -2.55 1.49 -53.59
N SER A 196 -1.92 2.14 -54.56
CA SER A 196 -2.03 1.82 -56.00
C SER A 196 -1.08 2.69 -56.82
#